data_AF-A0A060C6Q7-F1
#
_entry.id   AF-A0A060C6Q7-F1
#
_cell.length_a   1.000
_cell.length_b   1.000
_cell.length_c   1.000
_cell.angle_alpha   90.00
_cell.angle_beta   90.00
_cell.angle_gamma   90.00
#
_symmetry.space_group_name_H-M   'P 1'
#
loop_
_entity.id
_entity.type
_entity.pdbx_description
1 polymer ?
#
loop_
_entity_poly.entity_id
_entity_poly.type
_entity_poly.pdbx_seq_one_letter_code
_entity_poly.pdbx_strand_id
1 'polypeptide(L)'
;PPDAPPTVAGRGGSVGAAGLAYDLAARRHRGVDNPAPESLRQLLAGQGQVIARSLGDPRLGAMFEARMLDTWERTMNVRPDGHVFVITGDIPAMWLRDSSAQLRPFLMLLPYSHTIREVVAGVIAEQWSLIALDPYANAFNRSGRGVTRHLLDLPAHPRVWERKYEIDS
;
A
#
# COMPACT_ATOMS: atom_id res chain seq x y z
N PRO A 1 22.94 52.30 -4.12
CA PRO A 1 23.40 50.93 -4.43
C PRO A 1 22.23 49.94 -4.30
N PRO A 2 21.60 49.55 -5.42
CA PRO A 2 20.49 48.60 -5.41
C PRO A 2 20.97 47.17 -5.66
N ASP A 3 20.16 46.25 -5.16
CA ASP A 3 20.37 44.81 -5.05
C ASP A 3 20.56 44.07 -6.39
N ALA A 4 21.49 43.12 -6.40
CA ALA A 4 21.55 42.06 -7.40
C ALA A 4 21.00 40.76 -6.79
N PRO A 5 20.04 40.07 -7.43
CA PRO A 5 19.54 38.79 -6.93
C PRO A 5 20.57 37.66 -7.15
N PRO A 6 20.67 36.66 -6.26
CA PRO A 6 21.52 35.52 -6.50
C PRO A 6 20.92 34.63 -7.61
N THR A 7 21.77 34.31 -8.58
CA THR A 7 21.51 33.38 -9.67
C THR A 7 21.24 31.97 -9.14
N VAL A 8 20.04 31.44 -9.37
CA VAL A 8 19.73 30.02 -9.16
C VAL A 8 20.41 29.22 -10.28
N ALA A 9 21.59 28.68 -9.97
CA ALA A 9 22.23 27.67 -10.80
C ALA A 9 21.35 26.40 -10.80
N GLY A 10 20.76 26.08 -11.95
CA GLY A 10 20.05 24.84 -12.18
C GLY A 10 20.97 23.64 -11.90
N ARG A 11 20.70 22.91 -10.83
CA ARG A 11 21.26 21.58 -10.63
C ARG A 11 20.29 20.58 -11.22
N GLY A 12 20.57 20.16 -12.45
CA GLY A 12 20.13 18.87 -12.95
C GLY A 12 20.69 17.80 -12.01
N GLY A 13 19.84 17.30 -11.12
CA GLY A 13 20.17 16.16 -10.27
C GLY A 13 20.23 14.91 -11.15
N SER A 14 21.42 14.33 -11.29
CA SER A 14 21.56 13.00 -11.87
C SER A 14 20.75 12.02 -11.03
N VAL A 15 19.82 11.32 -11.67
CA VAL A 15 19.09 10.21 -11.05
C VAL A 15 20.12 9.10 -10.84
N GLY A 16 20.56 8.91 -9.59
CA GLY A 16 21.53 7.87 -9.25
C GLY A 16 21.04 6.48 -9.67
N ALA A 17 21.95 5.52 -9.86
CA ALA A 17 21.61 4.16 -10.31
C ALA A 17 20.52 3.47 -9.44
N ALA A 18 20.45 3.80 -8.14
CA ALA A 18 19.39 3.35 -7.24
C ALA A 18 17.99 3.95 -7.58
N GLY A 19 17.95 5.20 -8.02
CA GLY A 19 16.75 5.87 -8.52
C GLY A 19 16.27 5.33 -9.87
N LEU A 20 17.20 4.91 -10.74
CA LEU A 20 16.87 4.23 -12.00
C LEU A 20 16.33 2.81 -11.78
N ALA A 21 16.92 2.05 -10.84
CA ALA A 21 16.43 0.72 -10.46
C ALA A 21 15.03 0.78 -9.81
N TYR A 22 14.77 1.82 -9.02
CA TYR A 22 13.44 2.14 -8.47
C TYR A 22 12.40 2.36 -9.58
N ASP A 23 12.71 3.21 -10.56
CA ASP A 23 11.79 3.57 -11.64
C ASP A 23 11.44 2.37 -12.56
N LEU A 24 12.36 1.42 -12.72
CA LEU A 24 12.16 0.21 -13.51
C LEU A 24 11.31 -0.84 -12.79
N ALA A 25 11.39 -0.93 -11.45
CA ALA A 25 10.61 -1.85 -10.64
C ALA A 25 9.16 -1.37 -10.41
N ALA A 26 8.97 -0.07 -10.16
CA ALA A 26 7.66 0.54 -9.93
C ALA A 26 6.73 0.48 -11.16
N ARG A 27 7.30 0.49 -12.38
CA ARG A 27 6.53 0.49 -13.64
C ARG A 27 5.92 -0.88 -14.02
N ARG A 28 6.08 -1.94 -13.22
CA ARG A 28 5.79 -3.33 -13.66
C ARG A 28 5.00 -4.24 -12.72
N HIS A 29 4.57 -3.84 -11.52
CA HIS A 29 3.72 -4.72 -10.71
C HIS A 29 2.24 -4.60 -11.13
N ARG A 30 1.85 -5.40 -12.13
CA ARG A 30 0.44 -5.70 -12.46
C ARG A 30 0.09 -7.18 -12.21
N GLY A 31 0.90 -7.87 -11.40
CA GLY A 31 0.66 -9.25 -11.01
C GLY A 31 -0.51 -9.36 -10.03
N VAL A 32 -1.12 -10.54 -9.95
CA VAL A 32 -2.02 -10.91 -8.86
C VAL A 32 -1.16 -11.62 -7.82
N ASP A 33 -0.99 -10.98 -6.67
CA ASP A 33 -0.16 -11.47 -5.56
C ASP A 33 -1.00 -12.20 -4.49
N ASN A 34 -2.32 -11.96 -4.48
CA ASN A 34 -3.26 -12.59 -3.54
C ASN A 34 -4.60 -12.90 -4.25
N PRO A 35 -4.72 -14.03 -4.96
CA PRO A 35 -5.91 -14.33 -5.72
C PRO A 35 -7.15 -14.35 -4.83
N ALA A 36 -8.17 -13.56 -5.19
CA ALA A 36 -9.42 -13.52 -4.43
C ALA A 36 -10.13 -14.89 -4.51
N PRO A 37 -10.48 -15.50 -3.36
CA PRO A 37 -11.25 -16.73 -3.37
C PRO A 37 -12.65 -16.49 -3.92
N GLU A 38 -13.26 -17.52 -4.48
CA GLU A 38 -14.57 -17.43 -5.11
C GLU A 38 -15.65 -16.91 -4.15
N SER A 39 -15.58 -17.29 -2.86
CA SER A 39 -16.48 -16.78 -1.83
C SER A 39 -16.41 -15.25 -1.65
N LEU A 40 -15.21 -14.67 -1.76
CA LEU A 40 -15.04 -13.22 -1.72
C LEU A 40 -15.59 -12.57 -2.98
N ARG A 41 -15.33 -13.13 -4.17
CA ARG A 41 -15.87 -12.61 -5.43
C ARG A 41 -17.39 -12.58 -5.41
N GLN A 42 -18.01 -13.66 -4.96
CA GLN A 42 -19.47 -13.75 -4.84
C GLN A 42 -20.04 -12.73 -3.86
N LEU A 43 -19.39 -12.55 -2.69
CA LEU A 43 -19.78 -11.53 -1.73
C LEU A 43 -19.71 -10.12 -2.35
N LEU A 44 -18.60 -9.78 -3.00
CA LEU A 44 -18.40 -8.47 -3.63
C LEU A 44 -19.36 -8.23 -4.78
N ALA A 45 -19.61 -9.23 -5.63
CA ALA A 45 -20.60 -9.16 -6.70
C ALA A 45 -22.01 -8.93 -6.13
N GLY A 46 -22.37 -9.62 -5.04
CA GLY A 46 -23.64 -9.40 -4.34
C GLY A 46 -23.80 -7.96 -3.83
N GLN A 47 -22.75 -7.39 -3.23
CA GLN A 47 -22.75 -5.98 -2.80
C GLN A 47 -22.78 -5.02 -3.99
N GLY A 48 -22.06 -5.34 -5.07
CA GLY A 48 -22.08 -4.58 -6.32
C GLY A 48 -23.49 -4.49 -6.91
N GLN A 49 -24.25 -5.58 -6.87
CA GLN A 49 -25.65 -5.58 -7.30
C GLN A 49 -26.55 -4.72 -6.40
N VAL A 50 -26.31 -4.71 -5.08
CA VAL A 50 -27.04 -3.82 -4.15
C VAL A 50 -26.76 -2.35 -4.47
N ILE A 51 -25.49 -1.99 -4.71
CA ILE A 51 -25.07 -0.63 -5.08
C ILE A 51 -25.71 -0.23 -6.42
N ALA A 52 -25.62 -1.09 -7.43
CA ALA A 52 -26.20 -0.85 -8.75
C ALA A 52 -27.70 -0.57 -8.68
N ARG A 53 -28.46 -1.38 -7.93
CA ARG A 53 -29.91 -1.17 -7.74
C ARG A 53 -30.23 0.10 -6.97
N SER A 54 -29.46 0.39 -5.91
CA SER A 54 -29.72 1.55 -5.03
C SER A 54 -29.45 2.87 -5.73
N LEU A 55 -28.51 2.90 -6.68
CA LEU A 55 -28.09 4.11 -7.39
C LEU A 55 -28.60 4.18 -8.84
N GLY A 56 -29.26 3.13 -9.33
CA GLY A 56 -29.81 3.08 -10.68
C GLY A 56 -28.77 3.00 -11.82
N ASP A 57 -27.51 2.67 -11.53
CA ASP A 57 -26.45 2.54 -12.53
C ASP A 57 -25.63 1.25 -12.33
N PRO A 58 -25.72 0.27 -13.27
CA PRO A 58 -24.99 -0.99 -13.17
C PRO A 58 -23.46 -0.82 -13.21
N ARG A 59 -22.94 0.27 -13.79
CA ARG A 59 -21.50 0.54 -13.86
C ARG A 59 -20.91 0.80 -12.48
N LEU A 60 -21.69 1.35 -11.55
CA LEU A 60 -21.23 1.65 -10.20
C LEU A 60 -21.00 0.36 -9.38
N GLY A 61 -21.86 -0.64 -9.55
CA GLY A 61 -21.67 -1.96 -8.96
C GLY A 61 -20.41 -2.66 -9.48
N ALA A 62 -20.22 -2.66 -10.81
CA ALA A 62 -19.04 -3.23 -11.44
C ALA A 62 -17.75 -2.49 -11.04
N MET A 63 -17.81 -1.17 -10.91
CA MET A 63 -16.67 -0.36 -10.46
C MET A 63 -16.30 -0.67 -9.00
N PHE A 64 -17.28 -0.80 -8.11
CA PHE A 64 -17.07 -1.21 -6.73
C PHE A 64 -16.35 -2.56 -6.67
N GLU A 65 -16.89 -3.58 -7.35
CA GLU A 65 -16.31 -4.92 -7.37
C GLU A 65 -14.86 -4.89 -7.88
N ALA A 66 -14.64 -4.22 -9.02
CA ALA A 66 -13.32 -4.12 -9.63
C ALA A 66 -12.30 -3.42 -8.73
N ARG A 67 -12.70 -2.37 -7.98
CA ARG A 67 -11.79 -1.65 -7.07
C ARG A 67 -11.48 -2.45 -5.80
N MET A 68 -12.47 -3.13 -5.23
CA MET A 68 -12.25 -4.00 -4.07
C MET A 68 -11.33 -5.16 -4.42
N LEU A 69 -11.53 -5.79 -5.59
CA LEU A 69 -10.66 -6.86 -6.07
C LEU A 69 -9.27 -6.35 -6.41
N ASP A 70 -9.13 -5.15 -6.96
CA ASP A 70 -7.82 -4.56 -7.26
C ASP A 70 -6.95 -4.41 -6.01
N THR A 71 -7.51 -3.86 -4.92
CA THR A 71 -6.82 -3.81 -3.63
C THR A 71 -6.50 -5.21 -3.11
N TRP A 72 -7.48 -6.10 -3.06
CA TRP A 72 -7.26 -7.46 -2.54
C TRP A 72 -6.16 -8.22 -3.30
N GLU A 73 -6.22 -8.19 -4.63
CA GLU A 73 -5.41 -9.05 -5.49
C GLU A 73 -4.03 -8.50 -5.78
N ARG A 74 -3.89 -7.19 -5.86
CA ARG A 74 -2.67 -6.54 -6.36
C ARG A 74 -1.89 -5.81 -5.28
N THR A 75 -2.49 -5.48 -4.15
CA THR A 75 -1.78 -4.76 -3.07
C THR A 75 -1.52 -5.61 -1.84
N MET A 76 -2.39 -6.59 -1.54
CA MET A 76 -2.23 -7.45 -0.37
C MET A 76 -1.34 -8.66 -0.70
N ASN A 77 -0.37 -8.94 0.16
CA ASN A 77 0.49 -10.11 0.08
C ASN A 77 0.41 -10.91 1.38
N VAL A 78 -0.30 -12.04 1.32
CA VAL A 78 -0.47 -12.94 2.47
C VAL A 78 0.76 -13.82 2.61
N ARG A 79 1.37 -13.81 3.79
CA ARG A 79 2.54 -14.62 4.12
C ARG A 79 2.11 -15.96 4.72
N PRO A 80 2.97 -17.01 4.66
CA PRO A 80 2.66 -18.31 5.25
C PRO A 80 2.38 -18.30 6.76
N ASP A 81 2.88 -17.29 7.48
CA ASP A 81 2.67 -17.08 8.92
C ASP A 81 1.40 -16.27 9.24
N GLY A 82 0.56 -15.98 8.24
CA GLY A 82 -0.70 -15.27 8.40
C GLY A 82 -0.58 -13.74 8.44
N HIS A 83 0.64 -13.20 8.43
CA HIS A 83 0.85 -11.76 8.27
C HIS A 83 0.49 -11.30 6.85
N VAL A 84 -0.03 -10.09 6.71
CA VAL A 84 -0.40 -9.53 5.40
C VAL A 84 0.28 -8.20 5.19
N PHE A 85 1.16 -8.16 4.19
CA PHE A 85 1.85 -6.94 3.77
C PHE A 85 1.05 -6.24 2.68
N VAL A 86 0.78 -4.94 2.82
CA VAL A 86 -0.07 -4.18 1.88
C VAL A 86 0.74 -3.07 1.24
N ILE A 87 1.02 -3.17 -0.06
CA ILE A 87 1.71 -2.09 -0.79
C ILE A 87 0.76 -0.93 -1.13
N THR A 88 1.29 0.25 -1.42
CA THR A 88 0.44 1.40 -1.82
C THR A 88 -0.15 1.23 -3.22
N GLY A 89 0.52 0.46 -4.09
CA GLY A 89 0.16 0.25 -5.48
C GLY A 89 1.42 0.16 -6.35
N ASP A 90 1.74 1.23 -7.05
CA ASP A 90 2.95 1.33 -7.88
C ASP A 90 4.24 1.47 -7.06
N ILE A 91 4.17 1.92 -5.80
CA ILE A 91 5.29 1.94 -4.87
C ILE A 91 5.31 0.61 -4.10
N PRO A 92 6.40 -0.18 -4.16
CA PRO A 92 6.47 -1.52 -3.57
C PRO A 92 6.79 -1.48 -2.06
N ALA A 93 6.08 -0.63 -1.32
CA ALA A 93 6.27 -0.40 0.11
C ALA A 93 4.93 -0.31 0.84
N MET A 94 4.92 -0.68 2.10
CA MET A 94 3.74 -0.59 2.97
C MET A 94 3.82 0.66 3.83
N TRP A 95 2.91 1.59 3.56
CA TRP A 95 2.69 2.76 4.40
C TRP A 95 1.68 2.42 5.48
N LEU A 96 1.93 2.83 6.74
CA LEU A 96 1.00 2.57 7.84
C LEU A 96 -0.37 3.23 7.59
N ARG A 97 -0.36 4.49 7.14
CA ARG A 97 -1.55 5.22 6.71
C ARG A 97 -2.29 4.54 5.56
N ASP A 98 -1.61 4.31 4.43
CA ASP A 98 -2.27 3.86 3.20
C ASP A 98 -2.81 2.44 3.37
N SER A 99 -2.08 1.55 4.03
CA SER A 99 -2.56 0.18 4.32
C SER A 99 -3.81 0.19 5.20
N SER A 100 -3.90 1.09 6.19
CA SER A 100 -5.10 1.28 7.01
C SER A 100 -6.28 1.81 6.18
N ALA A 101 -6.02 2.78 5.30
CA ALA A 101 -7.05 3.35 4.43
C ALA A 101 -7.58 2.32 3.41
N GLN A 102 -6.69 1.52 2.81
CA GLN A 102 -7.05 0.42 1.90
C GLN A 102 -7.87 -0.67 2.61
N LEU A 103 -7.62 -0.91 3.91
CA LEU A 103 -8.35 -1.90 4.69
C LEU A 103 -9.78 -1.47 5.05
N ARG A 104 -10.02 -0.16 5.15
CA ARG A 104 -11.26 0.43 5.68
C ARG A 104 -12.55 -0.13 5.04
N PRO A 105 -12.67 -0.28 3.70
CA PRO A 105 -13.89 -0.83 3.09
C PRO A 105 -14.17 -2.29 3.50
N PHE A 106 -13.12 -3.09 3.75
CA PHE A 106 -13.25 -4.48 4.14
C PHE A 106 -13.77 -4.66 5.57
N LEU A 107 -13.57 -3.66 6.45
CA LEU A 107 -14.10 -3.68 7.81
C LEU A 107 -15.63 -3.81 7.83
N MET A 108 -16.31 -3.20 6.85
CA MET A 108 -17.77 -3.30 6.71
C MET A 108 -18.24 -4.71 6.29
N LEU A 109 -17.33 -5.52 5.76
CA LEU A 109 -17.61 -6.87 5.26
C LEU A 109 -17.23 -7.97 6.26
N LEU A 110 -16.61 -7.61 7.39
CA LEU A 110 -16.17 -8.55 8.42
C LEU A 110 -17.24 -9.53 8.90
N PRO A 111 -18.53 -9.14 9.09
CA PRO A 111 -19.56 -10.10 9.53
C PRO A 111 -19.80 -11.23 8.52
N TYR A 112 -19.55 -10.99 7.24
CA TYR A 112 -19.99 -11.85 6.13
C TYR A 112 -18.91 -12.78 5.58
N SER A 113 -17.65 -12.61 5.96
CA SER A 113 -16.56 -13.43 5.41
C SER A 113 -15.48 -13.74 6.45
N HIS A 114 -15.22 -15.04 6.66
CA HIS A 114 -14.09 -15.50 7.48
C HIS A 114 -12.75 -15.10 6.87
N THR A 115 -12.59 -15.25 5.56
CA THR A 115 -11.37 -14.89 4.84
C THR A 115 -11.02 -13.42 5.02
N ILE A 116 -12.02 -12.52 4.98
CA ILE A 116 -11.77 -11.09 5.23
C ILE A 116 -11.28 -10.88 6.67
N ARG A 117 -11.85 -11.58 7.66
CA ARG A 117 -11.41 -11.49 9.06
C ARG A 117 -9.95 -11.91 9.22
N GLU A 118 -9.53 -13.00 8.59
CA GLU A 118 -8.14 -13.48 8.63
C GLU A 118 -7.17 -12.47 8.02
N VAL A 119 -7.49 -11.95 6.83
CA VAL A 119 -6.65 -10.96 6.16
C VAL A 119 -6.56 -9.67 6.96
N VAL A 120 -7.68 -9.17 7.49
CA VAL A 120 -7.71 -7.96 8.34
C VAL A 120 -6.85 -8.15 9.59
N ALA A 121 -6.97 -9.30 10.26
CA ALA A 121 -6.12 -9.63 11.41
C ALA A 121 -4.63 -9.67 11.03
N GLY A 122 -4.30 -10.24 9.87
CA GLY A 122 -2.94 -10.31 9.36
C GLY A 122 -2.34 -8.95 8.99
N VAL A 123 -3.14 -8.01 8.46
CA VAL A 123 -2.69 -6.63 8.19
C VAL A 123 -2.40 -5.91 9.50
N ILE A 124 -3.29 -6.03 10.49
CA ILE A 124 -3.10 -5.43 11.80
C ILE A 124 -1.83 -5.99 12.46
N ALA A 125 -1.63 -7.31 12.44
CA ALA A 125 -0.44 -7.95 12.98
C ALA A 125 0.85 -7.47 12.29
N GLU A 126 0.83 -7.30 10.97
CA GLU A 126 1.96 -6.73 10.23
C GLU A 126 2.22 -5.29 10.65
N GLN A 127 1.20 -4.42 10.70
CA GLN A 127 1.34 -3.02 11.15
C GLN A 127 1.96 -2.92 12.55
N TRP A 128 1.49 -3.71 13.52
CA TRP A 128 2.09 -3.74 14.86
C TRP A 128 3.55 -4.16 14.85
N SER A 129 3.92 -5.14 14.02
CA SER A 129 5.32 -5.57 13.88
C SER A 129 6.22 -4.48 13.30
N LEU A 130 5.67 -3.62 12.43
CA LEU A 130 6.38 -2.52 11.80
C LEU A 130 6.52 -1.32 12.75
N ILE A 131 5.48 -1.00 13.52
CA ILE A 131 5.54 0.01 14.59
C ILE A 131 6.57 -0.39 15.66
N ALA A 132 6.58 -1.66 16.07
CA ALA A 132 7.56 -2.17 17.03
C ALA A 132 8.99 -2.13 16.49
N LEU A 133 9.15 -2.20 15.16
CA LEU A 133 10.44 -2.11 14.50
C LEU A 133 10.99 -0.67 14.51
N ASP A 134 10.19 0.30 14.09
CA ASP A 134 10.55 1.73 14.15
C ASP A 134 9.28 2.60 14.17
N PRO A 135 8.89 3.15 15.33
CA PRO A 135 7.68 3.97 15.44
C PRO A 135 7.82 5.36 14.78
N TYR A 136 9.00 5.71 14.27
CA TYR A 136 9.22 6.96 13.54
C TYR A 136 9.18 6.80 12.02
N ALA A 137 9.05 5.56 11.52
CA ALA A 137 8.97 5.30 10.10
C ALA A 137 7.51 5.26 9.63
N ASN A 138 7.19 5.99 8.58
CA ASN A 138 5.89 5.94 7.91
C ASN A 138 5.69 4.67 7.06
N ALA A 139 6.76 3.90 6.86
CA ALA A 139 7.04 3.36 5.55
C ALA A 139 8.01 2.17 5.53
N PHE A 140 7.57 1.01 5.05
CA PHE A 140 8.33 -0.22 5.22
C PHE A 140 8.49 -1.04 3.92
N ASN A 141 9.59 -1.76 3.84
CA ASN A 141 9.92 -2.77 2.84
C ASN A 141 9.36 -4.14 3.24
N ARG A 142 8.89 -4.92 2.25
CA ARG A 142 8.40 -6.29 2.49
C ARG A 142 9.48 -7.23 3.04
N SER A 143 10.73 -7.03 2.64
CA SER A 143 11.87 -7.87 3.05
C SER A 143 13.02 -7.05 3.62
N GLY A 144 13.86 -7.65 4.46
CA GLY A 144 15.03 -7.01 5.08
C GLY A 144 16.22 -6.78 4.14
N ARG A 145 16.00 -6.77 2.82
CA ARG A 145 17.00 -6.39 1.80
C ARG A 145 16.62 -5.08 1.10
N GLY A 146 15.75 -4.30 1.72
CA GLY A 146 15.24 -3.06 1.18
C GLY A 146 16.31 -1.96 1.12
N VAL A 147 16.16 -1.06 0.16
CA VAL A 147 16.94 0.19 0.10
C VAL A 147 16.12 1.26 0.81
N THR A 148 16.73 2.00 1.72
CA THR A 148 16.10 3.21 2.27
C THR A 148 16.03 4.27 1.19
N ARG A 149 14.87 4.90 1.01
CA ARG A 149 14.57 5.85 -0.06
C ARG A 149 15.47 7.09 0.00
N HIS A 150 15.82 7.54 1.21
CA HIS A 150 16.60 8.75 1.43
C HIS A 150 17.83 8.48 2.32
N LEU A 151 18.99 9.03 1.93
CA LEU A 151 20.24 8.90 2.69
C LEU A 151 20.18 9.62 4.05
N LEU A 152 19.32 10.63 4.17
CA LEU A 152 19.12 11.38 5.42
C LEU A 152 18.33 10.59 6.47
N ASP A 153 17.68 9.49 6.07
CA ASP A 153 16.95 8.61 6.99
C ASP A 153 17.91 7.63 7.70
N LEU A 154 19.22 7.67 7.40
CA LEU A 154 20.21 6.78 7.98
C LEU A 154 20.69 7.24 9.38
N PRO A 155 20.98 6.31 10.29
CA PRO A 155 20.87 4.86 10.12
C PRO A 155 19.40 4.38 10.25
N ALA A 156 18.91 3.65 9.25
CA ALA A 156 17.59 3.02 9.25
C ALA A 156 17.72 1.50 9.19
N HIS A 157 16.77 0.79 9.79
CA HIS A 157 16.69 -0.67 9.66
C HIS A 157 16.42 -1.06 8.19
N PRO A 158 16.96 -2.18 7.65
CA PRO A 158 16.76 -2.57 6.24
C PRO A 158 15.31 -2.79 5.80
N ARG A 159 14.38 -2.93 6.76
CA ARG A 159 12.94 -2.99 6.51
C ARG A 159 12.28 -1.61 6.47
N VAL A 160 12.97 -0.52 6.79
CA VAL A 160 12.45 0.85 6.67
C VAL A 160 12.68 1.31 5.23
N TRP A 161 11.59 1.61 4.55
CA TRP A 161 11.64 2.22 3.22
C TRP A 161 11.88 3.73 3.34
N GLU A 162 11.15 4.41 4.20
CA GLU A 162 11.28 5.85 4.45
C GLU A 162 11.03 6.13 5.94
N ARG A 163 11.69 7.15 6.47
CA ARG A 163 11.61 7.48 7.90
C ARG A 163 11.10 8.89 8.15
N LYS A 164 10.02 9.26 7.44
CA LYS A 164 9.31 10.51 7.72
C LYS A 164 8.38 10.28 8.89
N TYR A 165 8.65 10.97 10.00
CA TYR A 165 7.76 10.91 11.15
C TYR A 165 6.46 11.66 10.83
N GLU A 166 5.38 10.91 10.77
CA GLU A 166 4.03 11.38 10.46
C GLU A 166 3.13 10.90 11.61
N ILE A 167 2.47 11.81 12.32
CA ILE A 167 1.68 11.49 13.53
C ILE A 167 0.55 10.48 13.23
N ASP A 168 0.04 10.46 12.01
CA ASP A 168 -1.01 9.55 11.57
C ASP A 168 -0.50 8.13 11.18
N SER A 169 0.82 7.92 11.17
CA SER A 169 1.45 6.60 11.03
C SER A 169 1.63 5.93 12.38
#